data_AF-A0A3M1QQY9-F1
#
_entry.id   AF-A0A3M1QQY9-F1
#
_cell.length_a   1.000
_cell.length_b   1.000
_cell.length_c   1.000
_cell.angle_alpha   90.00
_cell.angle_beta   90.00
_cell.angle_gamma   90.00
#
_symmetry.space_group_name_H-M   'P 1'
#
loop_
_entity.id
_entity.type
_entity.pdbx_description
1 polymer ?
#
loop_
_entity_poly.entity_id
_entity_poly.type
_entity_poly.pdbx_seq_one_letter_code
_entity_poly.pdbx_strand_id
1 'polypeptide(L)' 'MLVLSDYYPPHYIGGYELICEKVIEGLVDFGYEVCVLTSTHGVEQAQIDGHV' A
#
# COMPACT_ATOMS: atom_id res chain seq x y z
N MET A 1 4.98 4.87 10.67
CA MET A 1 5.97 4.06 9.93
C MET A 1 5.85 4.38 8.45
N LEU A 2 6.97 4.61 7.76
CA LEU A 2 6.99 4.89 6.32
C LEU A 2 7.40 3.62 5.56
N VAL A 3 6.60 3.22 4.58
CA VAL A 3 6.89 2.07 3.70
C VAL A 3 7.01 2.56 2.27
N LEU A 4 8.11 2.19 1.61
CA LEU A 4 8.38 2.54 0.22
C LEU A 4 8.28 1.28 -0.64
N SER A 5 7.38 1.27 -1.61
CA SER A 5 7.21 0.14 -2.53
C SER A 5 6.98 0.64 -3.96
N ASP A 6 7.60 0.01 -4.96
CA ASP A 6 7.38 0.40 -6.36
C ASP A 6 5.93 0.17 -6.80
N TYR A 7 5.29 -0.87 -6.25
CA TYR A 7 3.90 -1.24 -6.46
C TYR A 7 3.20 -1.50 -5.12
N TYR A 8 1.96 -1.04 -4.98
CA TYR A 8 1.11 -1.29 -3.82
C TYR A 8 -0.33 -1.42 -4.29
N PRO A 9 -1.16 -2.30 -3.68
CA PRO A 9 -2.56 -2.45 -4.07
C PRO A 9 -3.28 -1.10 -4.16
N PRO A 10 -4.09 -0.88 -5.21
CA PRO A 10 -4.61 -1.86 -6.17
C PRO A 10 -3.65 -2.23 -7.33
N HIS A 11 -2.45 -1.64 -7.41
CA HIS A 11 -1.49 -1.92 -8.49
C HIS A 11 -0.41 -2.88 -8.01
N TYR A 12 -0.38 -4.09 -8.55
CA TYR A 12 0.63 -5.10 -8.23
C TYR A 12 0.96 -5.94 -9.47
N ILE A 13 2.21 -6.40 -9.57
CA ILE A 13 2.65 -7.29 -10.66
C ILE A 13 2.59 -8.75 -10.22
N GLY A 14 2.64 -9.04 -8.91
CA GLY A 14 2.59 -10.40 -8.37
C GLY A 14 2.01 -10.52 -6.97
N GLY A 15 2.23 -11.67 -6.34
CA GLY A 15 1.71 -11.99 -5.00
C GLY A 15 2.50 -11.37 -3.83
N TYR A 16 3.62 -10.70 -4.11
CA TYR A 16 4.47 -10.12 -3.07
C TYR A 16 3.81 -8.89 -2.44
N GLU A 17 3.20 -8.06 -3.27
CA GLU A 17 2.58 -6.80 -2.88
C GLU A 17 1.31 -7.02 -2.05
N LEU A 18 0.58 -8.11 -2.30
CA LEU A 18 -0.55 -8.57 -1.47
C LEU A 18 -0.10 -8.99 -0.06
N ILE A 19 1.11 -9.56 0.07
CA ILE A 19 1.67 -9.88 1.39
C ILE A 19 2.05 -8.59 2.11
N CYS A 20 2.63 -7.61 1.40
CA CYS A 20 2.91 -6.29 1.95
C CYS A 20 1.64 -5.62 2.46
N GLU A 21 0.54 -5.65 1.72
CA GLU A 21 -0.76 -5.16 2.18
C GLU A 21 -1.19 -5.82 3.49
N LYS A 22 -1.16 -7.16 3.58
CA LYS A 22 -1.53 -7.89 4.80
C LYS A 22 -0.68 -7.52 6.01
N VAL A 23 0.62 -7.26 5.79
CA VAL A 23 1.52 -6.82 6.87
C VAL A 23 1.18 -5.39 7.31
N ILE A 24 0.89 -4.49 6.37
CA ILE A 24 0.48 -3.10 6.66
C ILE A 24 -0.84 -3.09 7.43
N GLU A 25 -1.84 -3.86 6.98
CA GLU A 25 -3.12 -4.01 7.66
C GLU A 25 -2.94 -4.48 9.11
N GLY A 26 -2.07 -5.48 9.33
CA GLY A 26 -1.73 -5.93 10.68
C GLY A 26 -1.12 -4.82 11.53
N LEU A 27 -0.23 -4.00 10.97
CA LEU A 27 0.38 -2.87 11.70
C LEU A 27 -0.62 -1.76 12.02
N VAL A 28 -1.56 -1.48 11.12
CA VAL A 28 -2.65 -0.55 11.36
C VAL A 28 -3.58 -1.09 12.47
N ASP A 29 -3.91 -2.39 12.44
CA ASP A 29 -4.72 -3.05 13.49
C ASP A 29 -4.05 -3.00 14.87
N PHE A 30 -2.72 -3.10 14.91
CA PHE A 30 -1.93 -2.88 16.13
C PHE A 30 -1.89 -1.40 16.59
N GLY A 31 -2.52 -0.47 15.87
CA GLY A 31 -2.62 0.94 16.21
C GLY A 31 -1.44 1.79 15.73
N TYR A 32 -0.61 1.28 14.82
CA TYR A 32 0.47 2.06 14.23
C TYR A 32 -0.05 2.92 13.07
N GLU A 33 0.34 4.20 13.07
CA GLU A 33 0.13 5.06 11.91
C GLU A 33 1.13 4.67 10.81
N VAL A 34 0.62 4.24 9.66
CA VAL A 34 1.43 3.79 8.52
C VAL A 34 1.17 4.67 7.31
N CYS A 35 2.24 5.07 6.63
CA CYS A 35 2.19 5.79 5.36
C CYS A 35 2.91 4.96 4.31
N VAL A 36 2.21 4.62 3.23
CA VAL A 36 2.77 3.89 2.10
C VAL A 36 3.02 4.88 0.98
N LEU A 37 4.28 4.98 0.55
CA LEU A 37 4.71 5.78 -0.57
C LEU A 37 5.01 4.82 -1.72
N THR A 38 4.25 4.95 -2.81
CA THR A 38 4.39 4.09 -3.98
C THR A 38 4.51 4.89 -5.26
N SER A 39 5.07 4.27 -6.29
CA SER A 39 5.27 4.91 -7.59
C SER A 39 3.92 5.06 -8.31
N THR A 40 3.69 6.21 -8.93
CA THR A 40 2.55 6.41 -9.84
C THR A 40 2.92 6.11 -11.30
N HIS A 41 4.08 5.47 -11.54
CA HIS A 41 4.59 5.22 -12.87
C HIS A 41 3.72 4.17 -13.60
N GLY A 42 3.01 4.59 -14.64
CA GLY A 42 2.04 3.75 -15.38
C GLY A 42 0.60 3.83 -14.86
N VAL A 43 0.31 4.71 -13.90
CA VAL A 43 -1.03 4.90 -13.32
C VAL A 43 -1.53 6.33 -13.63
N GLU A 44 -2.65 6.45 -14.34
CA GLU A 44 -3.18 7.74 -14.79
C GLU A 44 -3.78 8.59 -13.65
N GLN A 45 -4.18 7.96 -12.54
CA GLN A 45 -4.70 8.62 -11.33
C GLN A 45 -4.33 7.84 -10.06
N ALA A 46 -3.79 8.52 -9.05
CA ALA A 46 -3.60 7.95 -7.72
C ALA A 46 -4.98 7.74 -7.07
N GLN A 47 -5.45 6.49 -7.01
CA GLN A 47 -6.68 6.16 -6.30
C GLN A 47 -6.35 6.00 -4.81
N ILE A 48 -6.83 6.94 -4.00
CA ILE A 48 -6.80 6.85 -2.54
C ILE A 48 -8.05 6.07 -2.15
N ASP A 49 -7.92 4.78 -1.87
CA ASP A 49 -9.04 3.98 -1.34
C ASP A 49 -9.22 4.33 0.14
N GLY A 50 -9.85 5.49 0.37
CA GLY A 50 -10.18 5.97 1.69
C GLY A 50 -11.33 5.15 2.26
N HIS A 51 -11.02 4.22 3.16
CA HIS A 51 -12.02 3.63 4.04
C HIS A 51 -12.46 4.70 5.05
N VAL A 52 -13.75 5.04 5.05
CA VAL A 52 -14.44 5.86 6.06
C VAL A 52 -14.97 4.98 7.19
#